data_AF-A0ABD5B1F4-F1
#
_entry.id   AF-A0ABD5B1F4-F1
#
_cell.length_a   1.000
_cell.length_b   1.000
_cell.length_c   1.000
_cell.angle_alpha   90.00
_cell.angle_beta   90.00
_cell.angle_gamma   90.00
#
_symmetry.space_group_name_H-M   'P 1'
#
loop_
_entity.id
_entity.type
_entity.pdbx_description
1 polymer ?
#
loop_
_entity_poly.entity_id
_entity_poly.type
_entity_poly.pdbx_seq_one_letter_code
_entity_poly.pdbx_strand_id
1 'polypeptide(L)'
;MKRKSIFFIFIILLLQSCKKEESPKSGEGNTPQLENLNISFLLDLSDRIDPVKYPNSSMPYYQRDILYIRSVEQAFVKHTMKKKFLLLNEQMQVFFDPEPQNPLMNRLSQQLKIKFNKSSPKVYIENVDKNYAGILPQIYQSAIHGKQYAGADIWRFFKNRVKDYCIENKHRNILVILTDGYMYHKDSKFTEGNRSSFITPEFIRSKKLTTSNYKELIAKNKLGFIPATDGLQNLEVLVLGINPSKNSPYEEDVIRQYWTDWLTAMGVKKFYIKNADLPSNLDPVIQNIIHK
;
A
#
# COMPACT_ATOMS: atom_id res chain seq x y z
N MET A 1 -6.92 -25.33 100.83
CA MET A 1 -6.82 -24.82 99.44
C MET A 1 -7.89 -23.74 99.29
N LYS A 2 -7.71 -22.43 99.51
CA LYS A 2 -6.73 -21.44 99.00
C LYS A 2 -6.68 -21.52 97.47
N ARG A 3 -7.05 -20.53 96.65
CA ARG A 3 -7.01 -19.05 96.71
C ARG A 3 -8.01 -18.53 95.63
N LYS A 4 -8.78 -17.44 95.85
CA LYS A 4 -8.43 -16.02 95.58
C LYS A 4 -7.82 -15.85 94.17
N SER A 5 -8.18 -14.91 93.29
CA SER A 5 -8.87 -13.62 93.35
C SER A 5 -8.59 -12.93 92.00
N ILE A 6 -9.24 -11.78 91.78
CA ILE A 6 -8.77 -10.62 90.99
C ILE A 6 -9.05 -10.66 89.48
N PHE A 7 -10.15 -9.99 89.16
CA PHE A 7 -10.35 -9.04 88.06
C PHE A 7 -9.05 -8.31 87.67
N PHE A 8 -8.61 -8.44 86.42
CA PHE A 8 -7.77 -7.41 85.79
C PHE A 8 -8.23 -7.20 84.35
N ILE A 9 -8.80 -6.03 84.13
CA ILE A 9 -9.16 -5.45 82.84
C ILE A 9 -7.86 -5.19 82.08
N PHE A 10 -7.71 -5.78 80.90
CA PHE A 10 -6.68 -5.38 79.94
C PHE A 10 -7.38 -4.92 78.65
N ILE A 11 -7.59 -3.60 78.57
CA ILE A 11 -7.99 -2.90 77.36
C ILE A 11 -6.75 -2.86 76.46
N ILE A 12 -6.74 -3.66 75.40
CA ILE A 12 -5.86 -3.45 74.26
C ILE A 12 -6.72 -3.01 73.09
N LEU A 13 -6.72 -1.70 72.88
CA LEU A 13 -6.99 -1.06 71.60
C LEU A 13 -5.89 -1.49 70.64
N LEU A 14 -6.18 -2.47 69.78
CA LEU A 14 -5.48 -2.61 68.51
C LEU A 14 -6.44 -2.19 67.41
N LEU A 15 -6.19 -0.96 66.95
CA LEU A 15 -6.72 -0.34 65.75
C LEU A 15 -6.68 -1.37 64.61
N GLN A 16 -7.86 -1.91 64.26
CA GLN A 16 -8.02 -2.55 62.97
C GLN A 16 -7.86 -1.47 61.91
N SER A 17 -6.67 -1.47 61.30
CA SER A 17 -6.40 -0.82 60.04
C SER A 17 -7.39 -1.37 59.01
N CYS A 18 -8.46 -0.61 58.76
CA CYS A 18 -9.22 -0.73 57.53
C CYS A 18 -8.27 -0.42 56.38
N LYS A 19 -7.61 -1.46 55.84
CA LYS A 19 -7.22 -1.46 54.44
C LYS A 19 -8.52 -1.32 53.66
N LYS A 20 -8.81 -0.11 53.21
CA LYS A 20 -9.69 0.13 52.08
C LYS A 20 -9.16 -0.73 50.94
N GLU A 21 -9.87 -1.79 50.60
CA GLU A 21 -9.72 -2.42 49.29
C GLU A 21 -10.01 -1.32 48.27
N GLU A 22 -8.95 -0.85 47.62
CA GLU A 22 -9.11 -0.09 46.40
C GLU A 22 -9.81 -1.01 45.42
N SER A 23 -11.08 -0.71 45.15
CA SER A 23 -11.78 -1.14 43.95
C SER A 23 -10.81 -1.06 42.78
N PRO A 24 -10.65 -2.10 41.95
CA PRO A 24 -9.74 -2.04 40.82
C PRO A 24 -10.15 -0.83 40.00
N LYS A 25 -9.25 0.16 39.91
CA LYS A 25 -9.39 1.24 38.95
C LYS A 25 -9.63 0.55 37.62
N SER A 26 -10.79 0.76 37.04
CA SER A 26 -11.03 0.50 35.63
C SER A 26 -10.06 1.40 34.89
N GLY A 27 -8.83 0.91 34.71
CA GLY A 27 -8.00 1.38 33.63
C GLY A 27 -8.85 1.14 32.40
N GLU A 28 -9.31 2.21 31.77
CA GLU A 28 -9.49 2.21 30.34
C GLU A 28 -8.15 1.75 29.77
N GLY A 29 -8.01 0.44 29.62
CA GLY A 29 -7.03 -0.14 28.76
C GLY A 29 -7.40 0.38 27.39
N ASN A 30 -6.79 1.49 26.99
CA ASN A 30 -6.70 1.93 25.61
C ASN A 30 -5.99 0.81 24.85
N THR A 31 -6.74 -0.24 24.53
CA THR A 31 -6.39 -1.15 23.47
C THR A 31 -6.32 -0.25 22.25
N PRO A 32 -5.16 -0.11 21.59
CA PRO A 32 -5.05 0.78 20.44
C PRO A 32 -6.13 0.40 19.44
N GLN A 33 -7.06 1.32 19.21
CA GLN A 33 -8.14 1.12 18.27
C GLN A 33 -7.51 0.94 16.90
N LEU A 34 -7.74 -0.20 16.25
CA LEU A 34 -7.24 -0.41 14.89
C LEU A 34 -7.80 0.68 13.97
N GLU A 35 -6.89 1.41 13.34
CA GLU A 35 -7.24 2.45 12.37
C GLU A 35 -8.05 1.87 11.22
N ASN A 36 -8.87 2.71 10.58
CA ASN A 36 -9.56 2.33 9.35
C ASN A 36 -8.57 2.34 8.19
N LEU A 37 -8.62 1.34 7.32
CA LEU A 37 -7.82 1.29 6.11
C LEU A 37 -8.57 1.90 4.93
N ASN A 38 -7.83 2.69 4.16
CA ASN A 38 -8.19 3.11 2.82
C ASN A 38 -7.09 2.62 1.86
N ILE A 39 -7.34 1.54 1.12
CA ILE A 39 -6.38 0.96 0.19
C ILE A 39 -6.80 1.24 -1.24
N SER A 40 -5.97 1.96 -1.98
CA SER A 40 -6.15 2.20 -3.41
C SER A 40 -5.09 1.44 -4.20
N PHE A 41 -5.47 0.82 -5.30
CA PHE A 41 -4.53 0.25 -6.28
C PHE A 41 -4.50 1.12 -7.54
N LEU A 42 -3.31 1.36 -8.08
CA LEU A 42 -3.12 1.88 -9.43
C LEU A 42 -2.41 0.81 -10.25
N LEU A 43 -3.10 0.28 -11.26
CA LEU A 43 -2.56 -0.80 -12.10
C LEU A 43 -1.96 -0.25 -13.39
N ASP A 44 -0.67 -0.48 -13.59
CA ASP A 44 -0.02 -0.26 -14.88
C ASP A 44 -0.29 -1.45 -15.80
N LEU A 45 -1.21 -1.27 -16.75
CA LEU A 45 -1.56 -2.26 -17.77
C LEU A 45 -0.82 -1.97 -19.09
N SER A 46 0.42 -1.52 -19.00
CA SER A 46 1.31 -1.39 -20.17
C SER A 46 1.67 -2.76 -20.73
N ASP A 47 2.41 -2.78 -21.83
CA ASP A 47 2.82 -4.02 -22.47
C ASP A 47 3.73 -4.90 -21.60
N ARG A 48 4.21 -4.42 -20.44
CA ARG A 48 4.93 -5.22 -19.42
C ARG A 48 4.18 -6.48 -19.00
N ILE A 49 2.84 -6.50 -19.13
CA ILE A 49 1.99 -7.63 -18.75
C ILE A 49 1.90 -8.70 -19.86
N ASP A 50 2.39 -8.41 -21.06
CA ASP A 50 2.35 -9.30 -22.21
C ASP A 50 3.36 -10.46 -22.04
N PRO A 51 2.90 -11.71 -21.86
CA PRO A 51 3.79 -12.86 -21.67
C PRO A 51 4.58 -13.24 -22.92
N VAL A 52 4.17 -12.80 -24.11
CA VAL A 52 4.90 -13.04 -25.37
C VAL A 52 6.02 -12.03 -25.52
N LYS A 53 5.74 -10.74 -25.24
CA LYS A 53 6.75 -9.68 -25.32
C LYS A 53 7.77 -9.75 -24.19
N TYR A 54 7.32 -10.08 -22.98
CA TYR A 54 8.16 -10.18 -21.77
C TYR A 54 8.00 -11.56 -21.13
N PRO A 55 8.52 -12.63 -21.76
CA PRO A 55 8.40 -13.97 -21.23
C PRO A 55 9.16 -14.11 -19.92
N ASN A 56 8.57 -14.86 -18.99
CA ASN A 56 9.20 -15.22 -17.73
C ASN A 56 8.93 -16.70 -17.46
N SER A 57 9.98 -17.51 -17.44
CA SER A 57 9.87 -18.97 -17.31
C SER A 57 9.35 -19.41 -15.94
N SER A 58 9.55 -18.60 -14.90
CA SER A 58 9.06 -18.94 -13.55
C SER A 58 7.58 -18.60 -13.38
N MET A 59 7.18 -17.39 -13.79
CA MET A 59 5.78 -16.94 -13.74
C MET A 59 5.62 -15.62 -14.51
N PRO A 60 4.66 -15.50 -15.44
CA PRO A 60 4.33 -14.25 -16.12
C PRO A 60 4.03 -13.10 -15.17
N TYR A 61 4.42 -11.88 -15.52
CA TYR A 61 4.27 -10.71 -14.64
C TYR A 61 2.82 -10.41 -14.26
N TYR A 62 1.87 -10.56 -15.19
CA TYR A 62 0.45 -10.35 -14.87
C TYR A 62 -0.07 -11.30 -13.78
N GLN A 63 0.44 -12.54 -13.72
CA GLN A 63 0.06 -13.50 -12.68
C GLN A 63 0.66 -13.11 -11.33
N ARG A 64 1.90 -12.59 -11.34
CA ARG A 64 2.55 -12.06 -10.13
C ARG A 64 1.75 -10.88 -9.59
N ASP A 65 1.34 -9.94 -10.44
CA ASP A 65 0.54 -8.79 -10.03
C ASP A 65 -0.79 -9.21 -9.41
N ILE A 66 -1.50 -10.17 -10.03
CA ILE A 66 -2.74 -10.73 -9.46
C ILE A 66 -2.48 -11.25 -8.04
N LEU A 67 -1.40 -12.00 -7.83
CA LEU A 67 -1.09 -12.58 -6.53
C LEU A 67 -0.60 -11.54 -5.51
N TYR A 68 0.08 -10.48 -5.94
CA TYR A 68 0.42 -9.35 -5.06
C TYR A 68 -0.84 -8.61 -4.60
N ILE A 69 -1.77 -8.34 -5.52
CA ILE A 69 -3.05 -7.69 -5.19
C ILE A 69 -3.85 -8.56 -4.23
N ARG A 70 -3.91 -9.88 -4.47
CA ARG A 70 -4.55 -10.83 -3.55
C ARG A 70 -3.89 -10.88 -2.17
N SER A 71 -2.57 -10.76 -2.08
CA SER A 71 -1.90 -10.65 -0.78
C SER A 71 -2.37 -9.40 -0.02
N VAL A 72 -2.40 -8.24 -0.67
CA VAL A 72 -2.93 -7.00 -0.05
C VAL A 72 -4.40 -7.17 0.37
N GLU A 73 -5.23 -7.72 -0.50
CA GLU A 73 -6.65 -7.97 -0.24
C GLU A 73 -6.86 -8.89 0.97
N GLN A 74 -6.12 -10.01 1.05
CA GLN A 74 -6.20 -10.92 2.18
C GLN A 74 -5.78 -10.24 3.49
N ALA A 75 -4.75 -9.38 3.46
CA ALA A 75 -4.34 -8.61 4.63
C ALA A 75 -5.43 -7.61 5.05
N PHE A 76 -6.05 -6.93 4.08
CA PHE A 76 -7.18 -6.03 4.29
C PHE A 76 -8.41 -6.74 4.90
N VAL A 77 -8.78 -7.91 4.38
CA VAL A 77 -9.89 -8.72 4.93
C VAL A 77 -9.56 -9.19 6.34
N LYS A 78 -8.35 -9.68 6.59
CA LYS A 78 -7.90 -10.07 7.96
C LYS A 78 -7.96 -8.89 8.92
N HIS A 79 -7.55 -7.69 8.50
CA HIS A 79 -7.66 -6.47 9.29
C HIS A 79 -9.11 -6.13 9.61
N THR A 80 -9.97 -6.11 8.58
CA THR A 80 -11.40 -5.83 8.69
C THR A 80 -12.08 -6.78 9.68
N MET A 81 -11.79 -8.08 9.60
CA MET A 81 -12.41 -9.11 10.43
C MET A 81 -11.98 -9.07 11.90
N LYS A 82 -10.83 -8.44 12.23
CA LYS A 82 -10.39 -8.22 13.62
C LYS A 82 -11.12 -7.06 14.30
N LYS A 83 -11.73 -6.16 13.52
CA LYS A 83 -12.38 -4.97 14.06
C LYS A 83 -13.77 -5.28 14.59
N LYS A 84 -14.17 -4.55 15.63
CA LYS A 84 -15.54 -4.57 16.13
C LYS A 84 -16.46 -4.00 15.05
N PHE A 85 -17.56 -4.70 14.78
CA PHE A 85 -18.52 -4.37 13.73
C PHE A 85 -18.98 -2.90 13.72
N LEU A 86 -19.27 -2.35 14.90
CA LEU A 86 -19.73 -0.97 15.07
C LEU A 86 -18.67 0.09 14.70
N LEU A 87 -17.40 -0.29 14.61
CA LEU A 87 -16.27 0.57 14.27
C LEU A 87 -15.79 0.40 12.82
N LEU A 88 -16.48 -0.43 12.02
CA LEU A 88 -16.11 -0.64 10.62
C LEU A 88 -16.36 0.64 9.81
N ASN A 89 -15.31 1.07 9.12
CA ASN A 89 -15.35 2.06 8.05
C ASN A 89 -14.13 1.84 7.15
N GLU A 90 -14.08 0.71 6.46
CA GLU A 90 -12.94 0.28 5.65
C GLU A 90 -13.23 0.51 4.17
N GLN A 91 -12.21 0.80 3.36
CA GLN A 91 -12.37 0.84 1.91
C GLN A 91 -11.17 0.30 1.16
N MET A 92 -11.45 -0.36 0.03
CA MET A 92 -10.46 -0.87 -0.90
C MET A 92 -10.96 -0.69 -2.34
N GLN A 93 -10.10 -0.22 -3.24
CA GLN A 93 -10.51 0.16 -4.58
C GLN A 93 -9.39 0.07 -5.61
N VAL A 94 -9.75 -0.19 -6.87
CA VAL A 94 -8.81 -0.32 -7.99
C VAL A 94 -9.04 0.78 -9.01
N PHE A 95 -7.96 1.43 -9.43
CA PHE A 95 -7.94 2.51 -10.41
C PHE A 95 -7.07 2.18 -11.62
N PHE A 96 -7.43 2.83 -12.71
CA PHE A 96 -6.73 2.86 -13.99
C PHE A 96 -6.62 4.33 -14.41
N ASP A 97 -5.44 4.74 -14.87
CA ASP A 97 -5.24 6.07 -15.45
C ASP A 97 -4.39 5.95 -16.71
N PRO A 98 -4.88 6.31 -17.91
CA PRO A 98 -6.23 6.78 -18.19
C PRO A 98 -7.29 5.70 -17.94
N GLU A 99 -8.55 6.12 -17.90
CA GLU A 99 -9.67 5.19 -17.81
C GLU A 99 -9.71 4.26 -19.04
N PRO A 100 -9.93 2.96 -18.86
CA PRO A 100 -10.04 2.02 -19.96
C PRO A 100 -11.16 2.44 -20.90
N GLN A 101 -10.87 2.44 -22.20
CA GLN A 101 -11.89 2.66 -23.23
C GLN A 101 -12.87 1.47 -23.32
N ASN A 102 -12.46 0.30 -22.82
CA ASN A 102 -13.31 -0.89 -22.79
C ASN A 102 -14.37 -0.80 -21.67
N PRO A 103 -15.67 -0.74 -21.98
CA PRO A 103 -16.74 -0.69 -20.97
C PRO A 103 -16.75 -1.89 -20.02
N LEU A 104 -16.26 -3.06 -20.47
CA LEU A 104 -16.11 -4.23 -19.60
C LEU A 104 -15.11 -3.95 -18.49
N MET A 105 -13.95 -3.37 -18.81
CA MET A 105 -12.93 -3.04 -17.81
C MET A 105 -13.45 -2.02 -16.79
N ASN A 106 -14.22 -1.03 -17.25
CA ASN A 106 -14.86 -0.08 -16.35
C ASN A 106 -15.84 -0.78 -15.40
N ARG A 107 -16.71 -1.68 -15.89
CA ARG A 107 -17.62 -2.46 -15.03
C ARG A 107 -16.86 -3.34 -14.03
N LEU A 108 -15.84 -4.06 -14.49
CA LEU A 108 -14.99 -4.91 -13.63
C LEU A 108 -14.29 -4.07 -12.53
N SER A 109 -13.79 -2.87 -12.88
CA SER A 109 -13.16 -1.95 -11.93
C SER A 109 -14.11 -1.51 -10.81
N GLN A 110 -15.38 -1.23 -11.13
CA GLN A 110 -16.37 -0.82 -10.14
C GLN A 110 -16.71 -1.97 -9.18
N GLN A 111 -16.69 -3.22 -9.65
CA GLN A 111 -16.90 -4.39 -8.80
C GLN A 111 -15.74 -4.63 -7.80
N LEU A 112 -14.56 -4.08 -8.08
CA LEU A 112 -13.42 -4.08 -7.16
C LEU A 112 -13.40 -2.87 -6.22
N LYS A 113 -14.45 -2.02 -6.21
CA LYS A 113 -14.61 -0.98 -5.21
C LYS A 113 -15.45 -1.52 -4.06
N ILE A 114 -14.81 -1.63 -2.89
CA ILE A 114 -15.38 -2.20 -1.69
C ILE A 114 -15.38 -1.13 -0.61
N LYS A 115 -16.52 -1.00 0.07
CA LYS A 115 -16.66 -0.19 1.28
C LYS A 115 -17.38 -1.00 2.35
N PHE A 116 -16.78 -1.10 3.51
CA PHE A 116 -17.39 -1.71 4.69
C PHE A 116 -17.71 -0.67 5.73
N ASN A 117 -18.91 -0.75 6.28
CA ASN A 117 -19.35 0.08 7.39
C ASN A 117 -20.15 -0.76 8.41
N LYS A 118 -20.61 -0.13 9.48
CA LYS A 118 -21.45 -0.75 10.53
C LYS A 118 -22.77 -1.39 10.06
N SER A 119 -23.13 -1.30 8.79
CA SER A 119 -24.32 -1.94 8.20
C SER A 119 -23.96 -3.03 7.19
N SER A 120 -22.68 -3.21 6.87
CA SER A 120 -22.22 -4.19 5.89
C SER A 120 -22.43 -5.62 6.41
N PRO A 121 -23.12 -6.51 5.68
CA PRO A 121 -23.26 -7.89 6.11
C PRO A 121 -21.89 -8.60 6.19
N LYS A 122 -21.66 -9.43 7.22
CA LYS A 122 -20.41 -10.20 7.35
C LYS A 122 -20.13 -11.07 6.11
N VAL A 123 -21.17 -11.65 5.52
CA VAL A 123 -21.08 -12.45 4.28
C VAL A 123 -20.51 -11.64 3.10
N TYR A 124 -20.66 -10.32 3.10
CA TYR A 124 -20.06 -9.47 2.05
C TYR A 124 -18.54 -9.38 2.21
N ILE A 125 -18.04 -9.31 3.45
CA ILE A 125 -16.60 -9.34 3.76
C ILE A 125 -15.99 -10.69 3.37
N GLU A 126 -16.69 -11.80 3.68
CA GLU A 126 -16.24 -13.15 3.36
C GLU A 126 -16.19 -13.44 1.84
N ASN A 127 -16.95 -12.70 1.03
CA ASN A 127 -16.99 -12.87 -0.42
C ASN A 127 -15.94 -12.04 -1.19
N VAL A 128 -15.15 -11.21 -0.52
CA VAL A 128 -14.14 -10.35 -1.19
C VAL A 128 -13.11 -11.18 -1.94
N ASP A 129 -12.54 -12.20 -1.30
CA ASP A 129 -11.52 -13.06 -1.92
C ASP A 129 -12.03 -13.71 -3.20
N LYS A 130 -13.27 -14.22 -3.19
CA LYS A 130 -13.93 -14.80 -4.37
C LYS A 130 -14.09 -13.77 -5.49
N ASN A 131 -14.51 -12.54 -5.16
CA ASN A 131 -14.68 -11.48 -6.14
C ASN A 131 -13.34 -11.09 -6.77
N TYR A 132 -12.32 -10.84 -5.96
CA TYR A 132 -10.98 -10.47 -6.44
C TYR A 132 -10.34 -11.59 -7.26
N ALA A 133 -10.46 -12.86 -6.81
CA ALA A 133 -9.95 -14.02 -7.54
C ALA A 133 -10.61 -14.21 -8.91
N GLY A 134 -11.89 -13.85 -9.06
CA GLY A 134 -12.62 -13.95 -10.32
C GLY A 134 -12.42 -12.76 -11.27
N ILE A 135 -12.35 -11.54 -10.74
CA ILE A 135 -12.36 -10.31 -11.54
C ILE A 135 -10.96 -9.92 -12.02
N LEU A 136 -9.93 -10.05 -11.18
CA LEU A 136 -8.57 -9.64 -11.56
C LEU A 136 -8.05 -10.37 -12.81
N PRO A 137 -8.21 -11.71 -12.96
CA PRO A 137 -7.83 -12.40 -14.19
C PRO A 137 -8.51 -11.83 -15.44
N GLN A 138 -9.80 -11.47 -15.35
CA GLN A 138 -10.55 -10.91 -16.48
C GLN A 138 -10.01 -9.54 -16.90
N ILE A 139 -9.60 -8.69 -15.94
CA ILE A 139 -8.98 -7.40 -16.23
C ILE A 139 -7.67 -7.58 -17.01
N TYR A 140 -6.76 -8.43 -16.50
CA TYR A 140 -5.47 -8.67 -17.16
C TYR A 140 -5.64 -9.36 -18.51
N GLN A 141 -6.51 -10.37 -18.62
CA GLN A 141 -6.80 -11.04 -19.89
C GLN A 141 -7.41 -10.08 -20.90
N SER A 142 -8.33 -9.19 -20.49
CA SER A 142 -8.91 -8.19 -21.38
C SER A 142 -7.85 -7.24 -21.93
N ALA A 143 -6.90 -6.79 -21.10
CA ALA A 143 -5.82 -5.92 -21.53
C ALA A 143 -4.85 -6.63 -22.49
N ILE A 144 -4.46 -7.87 -22.17
CA ILE A 144 -3.58 -8.70 -23.00
C ILE A 144 -4.22 -9.02 -24.36
N HIS A 145 -5.47 -9.51 -24.38
CA HIS A 145 -6.15 -9.88 -25.62
C HIS A 145 -6.47 -8.67 -26.51
N GLY A 146 -6.86 -7.54 -25.89
CA GLY A 146 -7.11 -6.31 -26.64
C GLY A 146 -5.85 -5.72 -27.27
N LYS A 147 -4.65 -6.10 -26.78
CA LYS A 147 -3.35 -5.46 -27.12
C LYS A 147 -3.39 -3.92 -26.99
N GLN A 148 -4.34 -3.43 -26.19
CA GLN A 148 -4.55 -2.02 -25.91
C GLN A 148 -3.92 -1.73 -24.56
N TYR A 149 -2.60 -1.62 -24.58
CA TYR A 149 -1.79 -1.33 -23.41
C TYR A 149 -1.84 0.16 -23.10
N ALA A 150 -2.89 0.58 -22.38
CA ALA A 150 -3.05 1.97 -21.95
C ALA A 150 -1.93 2.41 -20.99
N GLY A 151 -1.29 1.47 -20.29
CA GLY A 151 -0.31 1.79 -19.26
C GLY A 151 -0.93 2.37 -18.00
N ALA A 152 -0.09 2.96 -17.16
CA ALA A 152 -0.50 3.89 -16.12
C ALA A 152 0.19 5.25 -16.31
N ASP A 153 -0.61 6.31 -16.48
CA ASP A 153 -0.14 7.70 -16.36
C ASP A 153 0.00 8.08 -14.88
N ILE A 154 0.97 7.45 -14.22
CA ILE A 154 1.21 7.59 -12.77
C ILE A 154 1.46 9.06 -12.41
N TRP A 155 2.25 9.77 -13.22
CA TRP A 155 2.54 11.17 -12.95
C TRP A 155 1.27 12.02 -12.95
N ARG A 156 0.43 11.89 -13.99
CA ARG A 156 -0.84 12.64 -14.07
C ARG A 156 -1.85 12.20 -13.02
N PHE A 157 -1.88 10.92 -12.66
CA PHE A 157 -2.71 10.43 -11.55
C PHE A 157 -2.35 11.13 -10.24
N PHE A 158 -1.06 11.26 -9.92
CA PHE A 158 -0.61 12.01 -8.75
C PHE A 158 -0.92 13.50 -8.84
N LYS A 159 -0.87 14.09 -10.04
CA LYS A 159 -1.22 15.51 -10.22
C LYS A 159 -2.70 15.78 -9.93
N ASN A 160 -3.58 14.93 -10.48
CA ASN A 160 -5.00 15.27 -10.62
C ASN A 160 -5.94 14.50 -9.70
N ARG A 161 -5.52 13.33 -9.18
CA ARG A 161 -6.46 12.34 -8.61
C ARG A 161 -6.03 11.78 -7.26
N VAL A 162 -4.73 11.71 -6.95
CA VAL A 162 -4.24 11.02 -5.74
C VAL A 162 -4.84 11.58 -4.44
N LYS A 163 -5.01 12.90 -4.33
CA LYS A 163 -5.59 13.51 -3.12
C LYS A 163 -7.05 13.13 -2.96
N ASP A 164 -7.84 13.28 -4.02
CA ASP A 164 -9.28 13.04 -3.98
C ASP A 164 -9.63 11.56 -3.87
N TYR A 165 -8.82 10.69 -4.48
CA TYR A 165 -9.15 9.27 -4.59
C TYR A 165 -8.46 8.44 -3.52
N CYS A 166 -7.24 8.78 -3.12
CA CYS A 166 -6.43 7.92 -2.25
C CYS A 166 -6.31 8.42 -0.82
N ILE A 167 -6.85 9.60 -0.47
CA ILE A 167 -6.77 10.15 0.89
C ILE A 167 -8.16 10.32 1.48
N GLU A 168 -8.43 9.59 2.56
CA GLU A 168 -9.65 9.70 3.35
C GLU A 168 -9.29 10.13 4.78
N ASN A 169 -10.15 10.97 5.37
CA ASN A 169 -9.91 11.51 6.71
C ASN A 169 -10.07 10.42 7.77
N LYS A 170 -9.18 10.39 8.78
CA LYS A 170 -9.18 9.38 9.87
C LYS A 170 -8.99 7.95 9.38
N HIS A 171 -8.26 7.78 8.28
CA HIS A 171 -7.84 6.48 7.75
C HIS A 171 -6.32 6.44 7.61
N ARG A 172 -5.78 5.24 7.73
CA ARG A 172 -4.47 4.91 7.19
C ARG A 172 -4.63 4.72 5.67
N ASN A 173 -4.14 5.69 4.92
CA ASN A 173 -4.25 5.70 3.46
C ASN A 173 -3.05 5.00 2.84
N ILE A 174 -3.28 3.98 2.01
CA ILE A 174 -2.24 3.21 1.34
C ILE A 174 -2.54 3.17 -0.15
N LEU A 175 -1.64 3.71 -0.96
CA LEU A 175 -1.67 3.55 -2.41
C LEU A 175 -0.67 2.47 -2.84
N VAL A 176 -1.17 1.40 -3.43
CA VAL A 176 -0.38 0.31 -4.02
C VAL A 176 -0.28 0.54 -5.53
N ILE A 177 0.94 0.65 -6.06
CA ILE A 177 1.22 0.88 -7.48
C ILE A 177 1.86 -0.37 -8.05
N LEU A 178 1.24 -0.99 -9.05
CA LEU A 178 1.77 -2.15 -9.77
C LEU A 178 2.42 -1.64 -11.04
N THR A 179 3.75 -1.76 -11.17
CA THR A 179 4.52 -1.25 -12.30
C THR A 179 5.87 -1.95 -12.38
N ASP A 180 6.51 -1.94 -13.55
CA ASP A 180 7.90 -2.38 -13.71
C ASP A 180 8.93 -1.32 -13.26
N GLY A 181 8.46 -0.14 -12.86
CA GLY A 181 9.28 0.94 -12.32
C GLY A 181 9.56 2.08 -13.29
N TYR A 182 9.31 1.90 -14.58
CA TYR A 182 9.45 2.97 -15.56
C TYR A 182 8.19 3.82 -15.59
N MET A 183 8.19 4.91 -14.82
CA MET A 183 7.12 5.91 -14.95
C MET A 183 7.19 6.51 -16.37
N TYR A 184 6.22 6.20 -17.22
CA TYR A 184 6.13 6.71 -18.58
C TYR A 184 4.69 6.66 -19.08
N HIS A 185 4.22 7.76 -19.65
CA HIS A 185 3.01 7.78 -20.45
C HIS A 185 3.14 8.82 -21.55
N LYS A 186 2.66 8.50 -22.77
CA LYS A 186 2.84 9.34 -23.95
C LYS A 186 2.26 10.75 -23.79
N ASP A 187 1.13 10.88 -23.09
CA ASP A 187 0.41 12.15 -22.92
C ASP A 187 0.96 12.99 -21.76
N SER A 188 1.85 12.40 -20.96
CA SER A 188 2.53 13.05 -19.83
C SER A 188 4.04 12.90 -19.93
N LYS A 189 4.58 12.96 -21.16
CA LYS A 189 6.02 12.91 -21.43
C LYS A 189 6.56 14.33 -21.65
N PHE A 190 7.19 14.91 -20.64
CA PHE A 190 7.79 16.24 -20.74
C PHE A 190 8.96 16.41 -19.76
N THR A 191 9.67 17.52 -19.90
CA THR A 191 10.83 17.89 -19.08
C THR A 191 10.75 19.34 -18.65
N GLU A 192 11.20 19.63 -17.44
CA GLU A 192 11.35 20.98 -16.89
C GLU A 192 12.76 21.13 -16.31
N GLY A 193 13.57 21.95 -16.97
CA GLY A 193 15.01 21.98 -16.72
C GLY A 193 15.63 20.59 -16.91
N ASN A 194 16.26 20.07 -15.85
CA ASN A 194 16.90 18.74 -15.86
C ASN A 194 16.01 17.63 -15.27
N ARG A 195 14.76 17.94 -14.91
CA ARG A 195 13.79 16.97 -14.41
C ARG A 195 12.86 16.49 -15.51
N SER A 196 12.31 15.31 -15.34
CA SER A 196 11.38 14.69 -16.28
C SER A 196 10.12 14.20 -15.58
N SER A 197 9.01 14.10 -16.31
CA SER A 197 7.81 13.38 -15.84
C SER A 197 7.91 11.87 -16.06
N PHE A 198 9.03 11.39 -16.62
CA PHE A 198 9.21 10.02 -17.05
C PHE A 198 10.62 9.51 -16.82
N ILE A 199 10.77 8.19 -16.75
CA ILE A 199 12.05 7.48 -16.81
C ILE A 199 11.88 6.25 -17.70
N THR A 200 12.87 5.98 -18.54
CA THR A 200 12.92 4.84 -19.45
C THR A 200 14.35 4.32 -19.51
N PRO A 201 14.58 3.07 -19.95
CA PRO A 201 15.93 2.58 -20.18
C PRO A 201 16.76 3.50 -21.09
N GLU A 202 16.14 4.03 -22.15
CA GLU A 202 16.76 4.97 -23.09
C GLU A 202 17.19 6.26 -22.38
N PHE A 203 16.32 6.79 -21.52
CA PHE A 203 16.62 8.00 -20.77
C PHE A 203 17.79 7.78 -19.79
N ILE A 204 17.78 6.69 -19.03
CA ILE A 204 18.85 6.31 -18.09
C ILE A 204 20.20 6.24 -18.82
N ARG A 205 20.25 5.57 -19.98
CA ARG A 205 21.46 5.52 -20.83
C ARG A 205 21.88 6.88 -21.34
N SER A 206 20.94 7.70 -21.83
CA SER A 206 21.24 9.04 -22.36
C SER A 206 21.85 9.97 -21.30
N LYS A 207 21.47 9.79 -20.04
CA LYS A 207 21.98 10.55 -18.88
C LYS A 207 23.23 9.93 -18.26
N LYS A 208 23.76 8.85 -18.85
CA LYS A 208 24.95 8.12 -18.37
C LYS A 208 24.80 7.62 -16.93
N LEU A 209 23.58 7.24 -16.53
CA LEU A 209 23.30 6.72 -15.19
C LEU A 209 23.53 5.21 -15.08
N THR A 210 24.44 4.67 -15.89
CA THR A 210 24.68 3.22 -16.03
C THR A 210 25.99 2.79 -15.36
N THR A 211 26.52 3.61 -14.46
CA THR A 211 27.81 3.45 -13.78
C THR A 211 27.65 3.72 -12.28
N SER A 212 28.62 3.28 -11.47
CA SER A 212 28.58 3.41 -10.00
C SER A 212 28.45 4.85 -9.48
N ASN A 213 28.88 5.85 -10.26
CA ASN A 213 28.77 7.27 -9.95
C ASN A 213 27.39 7.88 -10.30
N TYR A 214 26.36 7.06 -10.58
CA TYR A 214 25.02 7.55 -10.94
C TYR A 214 24.45 8.55 -9.92
N LYS A 215 24.71 8.36 -8.61
CA LYS A 215 24.24 9.28 -7.55
C LYS A 215 24.83 10.67 -7.70
N GLU A 216 26.13 10.76 -7.96
CA GLU A 216 26.82 12.03 -8.21
C GLU A 216 26.29 12.71 -9.46
N LEU A 217 26.03 11.94 -10.52
CA LEU A 217 25.46 12.46 -11.76
C LEU A 217 24.02 12.98 -11.57
N ILE A 218 23.20 12.26 -10.79
CA ILE A 218 21.85 12.72 -10.43
C ILE A 218 21.93 14.04 -9.67
N ALA A 219 22.77 14.12 -8.63
CA ALA A 219 22.92 15.32 -7.81
C ALA A 219 23.50 16.51 -8.61
N LYS A 220 24.63 16.32 -9.30
CA LYS A 220 25.32 17.36 -10.08
C LYS A 220 24.42 17.95 -11.15
N ASN A 221 23.68 17.10 -11.87
CA ASN A 221 22.83 17.53 -12.96
C ASN A 221 21.40 17.84 -12.50
N LYS A 222 21.07 17.73 -11.21
CA LYS A 222 19.73 17.95 -10.66
C LYS A 222 18.66 17.12 -11.37
N LEU A 223 18.99 15.86 -11.68
CA LEU A 223 18.06 14.93 -12.32
C LEU A 223 17.05 14.42 -11.30
N GLY A 224 15.89 14.00 -11.79
CA GLY A 224 14.83 13.43 -10.96
C GLY A 224 13.47 13.67 -11.60
N PHE A 225 12.43 13.13 -10.97
CA PHE A 225 11.08 13.39 -11.42
C PHE A 225 10.62 14.81 -11.06
N ILE A 226 9.75 15.37 -11.90
CA ILE A 226 9.00 16.59 -11.59
C ILE A 226 7.93 16.22 -10.55
N PRO A 227 7.92 16.83 -9.34
CA PRO A 227 6.85 16.60 -8.37
C PRO A 227 5.49 16.91 -8.99
N ALA A 228 4.54 15.97 -8.89
CA ALA A 228 3.22 16.13 -9.50
C ALA A 228 2.27 16.94 -8.60
N THR A 229 2.51 16.92 -7.29
CA THR A 229 1.72 17.62 -6.27
C THR A 229 2.54 17.76 -4.98
N ASP A 230 1.92 18.20 -3.90
CA ASP A 230 2.47 18.31 -2.55
C ASP A 230 1.48 17.73 -1.51
N GLY A 231 1.80 17.83 -0.22
CA GLY A 231 0.80 17.58 0.83
C GLY A 231 0.39 16.12 1.02
N LEU A 232 1.24 15.15 0.66
CA LEU A 232 0.94 13.71 0.77
C LEU A 232 1.40 13.09 2.10
N GLN A 233 1.43 13.88 3.19
CA GLN A 233 1.94 13.41 4.49
C GLN A 233 1.12 12.29 5.12
N ASN A 234 -0.16 12.19 4.74
CA ASN A 234 -1.11 11.20 5.24
C ASN A 234 -1.28 10.01 4.29
N LEU A 235 -0.41 9.86 3.28
CA LEU A 235 -0.41 8.76 2.32
C LEU A 235 0.82 7.87 2.55
N GLU A 236 0.60 6.55 2.58
CA GLU A 236 1.64 5.54 2.41
C GLU A 236 1.64 5.03 0.96
N VAL A 237 2.82 4.75 0.40
CA VAL A 237 2.93 4.24 -0.97
C VAL A 237 3.68 2.91 -1.03
N LEU A 238 3.09 1.91 -1.67
CA LEU A 238 3.70 0.60 -1.91
C LEU A 238 3.85 0.38 -3.42
N VAL A 239 5.07 0.53 -3.94
CA VAL A 239 5.39 0.24 -5.34
C VAL A 239 5.86 -1.21 -5.45
N LEU A 240 5.15 -2.01 -6.25
CA LEU A 240 5.40 -3.44 -6.44
C LEU A 240 5.65 -3.75 -7.91
N GLY A 241 6.57 -4.68 -8.14
CA GLY A 241 6.82 -5.23 -9.47
C GLY A 241 8.02 -4.64 -10.21
N ILE A 242 8.88 -3.86 -9.55
CA ILE A 242 10.05 -3.23 -10.20
C ILE A 242 10.87 -4.30 -10.95
N ASN A 243 11.02 -4.12 -12.26
CA ASN A 243 11.67 -5.06 -13.16
C ASN A 243 12.56 -4.27 -14.14
N PRO A 244 13.75 -3.85 -13.67
CA PRO A 244 14.67 -3.05 -14.46
C PRO A 244 15.23 -3.83 -15.65
N SER A 245 15.74 -3.11 -16.63
CA SER A 245 16.42 -3.73 -17.77
C SER A 245 17.73 -4.36 -17.30
N LYS A 246 18.10 -5.47 -17.95
CA LYS A 246 19.33 -6.21 -17.64
C LYS A 246 20.58 -5.57 -18.26
N ASN A 247 20.43 -4.44 -18.95
CA ASN A 247 21.52 -3.78 -19.66
C ASN A 247 22.53 -3.10 -18.72
N SER A 248 22.12 -2.73 -17.50
CA SER A 248 23.00 -2.14 -16.50
C SER A 248 22.68 -2.67 -15.10
N PRO A 249 23.70 -3.04 -14.30
CA PRO A 249 23.48 -3.47 -12.91
C PRO A 249 23.02 -2.32 -12.01
N TYR A 250 23.10 -1.06 -12.46
CA TYR A 250 22.70 0.12 -11.69
C TYR A 250 21.28 0.61 -12.01
N GLU A 251 20.60 -0.01 -12.97
CA GLU A 251 19.31 0.47 -13.46
C GLU A 251 18.22 0.37 -12.38
N GLU A 252 18.24 -0.70 -11.58
CA GLU A 252 17.39 -0.83 -10.40
C GLU A 252 17.58 0.33 -9.42
N ASP A 253 18.84 0.60 -9.09
CA ASP A 253 19.22 1.62 -8.12
C ASP A 253 18.78 3.01 -8.58
N VAL A 254 18.92 3.30 -9.87
CA VAL A 254 18.48 4.57 -10.46
C VAL A 254 16.96 4.70 -10.37
N ILE A 255 16.20 3.66 -10.75
CA ILE A 255 14.73 3.67 -10.64
C ILE A 255 14.32 3.89 -9.18
N ARG A 256 14.93 3.16 -8.24
CA ARG A 256 14.67 3.29 -6.80
C ARG A 256 14.97 4.69 -6.29
N GLN A 257 16.07 5.30 -6.70
CA GLN A 257 16.44 6.66 -6.33
C GLN A 257 15.40 7.67 -6.84
N TYR A 258 15.01 7.57 -8.11
CA TYR A 258 14.00 8.45 -8.71
C TYR A 258 12.64 8.38 -8.00
N TRP A 259 12.15 7.17 -7.71
CA TRP A 259 10.91 6.98 -6.94
C TRP A 259 11.02 7.51 -5.52
N THR A 260 12.13 7.24 -4.84
CA THR A 260 12.39 7.71 -3.47
C THR A 260 12.36 9.24 -3.39
N ASP A 261 13.11 9.90 -4.26
CA ASP A 261 13.22 11.36 -4.29
C ASP A 261 11.87 12.01 -4.62
N TRP A 262 11.12 11.43 -5.56
CA TRP A 262 9.83 11.94 -5.98
C TRP A 262 8.75 11.82 -4.91
N LEU A 263 8.61 10.64 -4.30
CA LEU A 263 7.66 10.43 -3.20
C LEU A 263 8.00 11.34 -2.01
N THR A 264 9.29 11.46 -1.67
CA THR A 264 9.77 12.35 -0.61
C THR A 264 9.45 13.81 -0.92
N ALA A 265 9.72 14.25 -2.16
CA ALA A 265 9.45 15.63 -2.58
C ALA A 265 7.97 16.01 -2.53
N MET A 266 7.05 15.06 -2.72
CA MET A 266 5.60 15.27 -2.58
C MET A 266 5.11 15.15 -1.12
N GLY A 267 5.99 14.82 -0.18
CA GLY A 267 5.71 14.75 1.26
C GLY A 267 5.26 13.38 1.78
N VAL A 268 5.39 12.31 0.98
CA VAL A 268 5.07 10.94 1.42
C VAL A 268 6.08 10.49 2.49
N LYS A 269 5.59 10.21 3.70
CA LYS A 269 6.45 9.88 4.85
C LYS A 269 6.87 8.41 4.92
N LYS A 270 6.05 7.51 4.35
CA LYS A 270 6.27 6.06 4.43
C LYS A 270 5.98 5.44 3.08
N PHE A 271 7.00 4.81 2.51
CA PHE A 271 6.86 4.09 1.26
C PHE A 271 7.76 2.87 1.20
N TYR A 272 7.39 1.94 0.33
CA TYR A 272 8.09 0.70 0.10
C TYR A 272 8.17 0.46 -1.41
N ILE A 273 9.38 0.17 -1.90
CA ILE A 273 9.61 -0.11 -3.32
C ILE A 273 10.18 -1.52 -3.41
N LYS A 274 9.48 -2.43 -4.10
CA LYS A 274 9.81 -3.85 -4.18
C LYS A 274 9.90 -4.32 -5.64
N ASN A 275 10.95 -5.10 -5.92
CA ASN A 275 11.11 -5.74 -7.22
C ASN A 275 10.02 -6.78 -7.47
N ALA A 276 9.85 -7.13 -8.74
CA ALA A 276 9.14 -8.33 -9.10
C ALA A 276 9.90 -9.56 -8.58
N ASP A 277 9.25 -10.34 -7.73
CA ASP A 277 9.75 -11.60 -7.17
C ASP A 277 8.63 -12.66 -7.19
N LEU A 278 8.92 -13.90 -6.82
CA LEU A 278 7.88 -14.91 -6.66
C LEU A 278 6.89 -14.46 -5.57
N PRO A 279 5.57 -14.63 -5.80
CA PRO A 279 4.56 -14.25 -4.82
C PRO A 279 4.77 -14.89 -3.44
N SER A 280 5.33 -16.10 -3.37
CA SER A 280 5.69 -16.76 -2.11
C SER A 280 6.68 -15.96 -1.25
N ASN A 281 7.57 -15.18 -1.87
CA ASN A 281 8.58 -14.39 -1.18
C ASN A 281 8.03 -13.03 -0.76
N LEU A 282 7.20 -12.42 -1.62
CA LEU A 282 6.65 -11.09 -1.36
C LEU A 282 5.40 -11.11 -0.47
N ASP A 283 4.65 -12.21 -0.43
CA ASP A 283 3.48 -12.34 0.44
C ASP A 283 3.76 -11.95 1.90
N PRO A 284 4.74 -12.53 2.61
CA PRO A 284 5.00 -12.16 4.00
C PRO A 284 5.41 -10.68 4.14
N VAL A 285 6.10 -10.12 3.14
CA VAL A 285 6.50 -8.70 3.13
C VAL A 285 5.29 -7.80 2.97
N ILE A 286 4.38 -8.11 2.04
CA ILE A 286 3.15 -7.37 1.79
C ILE A 286 2.23 -7.46 3.01
N GLN A 287 1.98 -8.67 3.52
CA GLN A 287 1.17 -8.88 4.74
C GLN A 287 1.69 -8.03 5.90
N ASN A 288 3.01 -8.01 6.13
CA ASN A 288 3.62 -7.23 7.20
C ASN A 288 3.45 -5.72 6.98
N ILE A 289 3.58 -5.22 5.74
CA ILE A 289 3.37 -3.80 5.44
C ILE A 289 1.92 -3.40 5.73
N ILE A 290 0.94 -4.21 5.33
CA ILE A 290 -0.48 -3.89 5.53
C ILE A 290 -0.90 -4.04 6.99
N HIS A 291 -0.37 -4.99 7.75
CA HIS A 291 -0.76 -5.20 9.16
C HIS A 291 -0.10 -4.26 10.19
N LYS A 292 0.92 -3.48 9.80
CA LYS A 292 1.56 -2.49 10.68
C LYS A 292 0.60 -1.39 11.14
#